data_AF-T0ZAY7-F1
#
_entry.id   AF-T0ZAY7-F1
#
_cell.length_a   1.000
_cell.length_b   1.000
_cell.length_c   1.000
_cell.angle_alpha   90.00
_cell.angle_beta   90.00
_cell.angle_gamma   90.00
#
_symmetry.space_group_name_H-M   'P 1'
#
loop_
_entity.id
_entity.type
_entity.pdbx_description
1 polymer ?
#
loop_
_entity_poly.entity_id
_entity_poly.type
_entity_poly.pdbx_seq_one_letter_code
_entity_poly.pdbx_strand_id
1 'polypeptide(L)'
;MGKVSILDLTNLKGGEKVTIYGWVQEIKVLKNITFVNLRDYTGVCQVTVKGDQNLLEKAAGISRESVVKISGTFKKDSISKSAPEIVCNELEVLNISQTPLPLGIIDPVEADFETRFNNRVLDLRKTKNNIIFKAKANILWGIRKFLKDEGFTEVQTPKIVSSATEGGAEVFSENIMIEMLF
;
A
#
# COMPACT_ATOMS: atom_id res chain seq x y z
N MET A 1 -20.83 -8.60 6.45
CA MET A 1 -20.30 -7.59 5.49
C MET A 1 -18.89 -8.02 5.15
N GLY A 2 -18.61 -8.39 3.91
CA GLY A 2 -17.29 -8.90 3.52
C GLY A 2 -16.29 -7.76 3.35
N LYS A 3 -15.06 -7.94 3.82
CA LYS A 3 -13.94 -7.08 3.48
C LYS A 3 -13.63 -7.27 1.99
N VAL A 4 -13.62 -6.17 1.22
CA VAL A 4 -13.30 -6.18 -0.21
C VAL A 4 -12.11 -5.25 -0.48
N SER A 5 -11.28 -5.59 -1.47
CA SER A 5 -10.27 -4.66 -1.99
C SER A 5 -10.92 -3.66 -2.94
N ILE A 6 -10.22 -2.57 -3.23
CA ILE A 6 -10.71 -1.55 -4.18
C ILE A 6 -10.86 -2.14 -5.58
N LEU A 7 -9.98 -3.06 -6.01
CA LEU A 7 -10.10 -3.74 -7.29
C LEU A 7 -11.38 -4.57 -7.39
N ASP A 8 -11.77 -5.23 -6.29
CA ASP A 8 -12.98 -6.08 -6.25
C ASP A 8 -14.27 -5.28 -6.46
N LEU A 9 -14.27 -3.97 -6.18
CA LEU A 9 -15.43 -3.10 -6.38
C LEU A 9 -15.94 -3.12 -7.82
N THR A 10 -15.05 -3.30 -8.79
CA THR A 10 -15.40 -3.34 -10.22
C THR A 10 -16.29 -4.53 -10.58
N ASN A 11 -16.30 -5.58 -9.76
CA ASN A 11 -17.11 -6.79 -9.96
C ASN A 11 -18.47 -6.74 -9.25
N LEU A 12 -18.76 -5.67 -8.49
CA LEU A 12 -19.98 -5.54 -7.70
C LEU A 12 -21.12 -4.89 -8.49
N LYS A 13 -22.36 -5.14 -8.04
CA LYS A 13 -23.56 -4.42 -8.48
C LYS A 13 -23.75 -3.15 -7.65
N GLY A 14 -24.35 -2.14 -8.25
CA GLY A 14 -24.71 -0.91 -7.53
C GLY A 14 -25.67 -1.21 -6.38
N GLY A 15 -25.49 -0.52 -5.26
CA GLY A 15 -26.30 -0.69 -4.05
C GLY A 15 -25.77 -1.74 -3.07
N GLU A 16 -24.73 -2.47 -3.42
CA GLU A 16 -24.12 -3.45 -2.51
C GLU A 16 -23.41 -2.78 -1.33
N LYS A 17 -23.55 -3.36 -0.13
CA LYS A 17 -22.87 -2.89 1.08
C LYS A 17 -21.45 -3.44 1.13
N VAL A 18 -20.48 -2.53 1.26
CA VAL A 18 -19.05 -2.86 1.24
C VAL A 18 -18.34 -2.29 2.46
N THR A 19 -17.29 -2.99 2.90
CA THR A 19 -16.34 -2.46 3.88
C THR A 19 -14.94 -2.50 3.26
N ILE A 20 -14.31 -1.34 3.18
CA ILE A 20 -12.94 -1.18 2.65
C ILE A 20 -12.02 -0.60 3.71
N TYR A 21 -10.74 -0.92 3.59
CA TYR A 21 -9.68 -0.43 4.45
C TYR A 21 -8.61 0.18 3.57
N GLY A 22 -8.07 1.33 3.98
CA GLY A 22 -7.05 1.98 3.16
C GLY A 22 -6.45 3.22 3.80
N TRP A 23 -5.58 3.84 3.04
CA TRP A 23 -4.95 5.12 3.35
C TRP A 23 -5.72 6.25 2.68
N VAL A 24 -5.96 7.32 3.44
CA VAL A 24 -6.54 8.54 2.90
C VAL A 24 -5.51 9.24 2.01
N GLN A 25 -5.69 9.21 0.70
CA GLN A 25 -4.75 9.81 -0.24
C GLN A 25 -4.93 11.33 -0.35
N GLU A 26 -6.20 11.76 -0.40
CA GLU A 26 -6.59 13.15 -0.59
C GLU A 26 -7.99 13.37 -0.02
N ILE A 27 -8.25 14.59 0.47
CA ILE A 27 -9.56 15.00 1.00
C ILE A 27 -9.92 16.32 0.33
N LYS A 28 -11.15 16.39 -0.17
CA LYS A 28 -11.75 17.61 -0.72
C LYS A 28 -13.04 17.90 0.03
N VAL A 29 -13.01 18.97 0.82
CA VAL A 29 -14.16 19.43 1.61
C VAL A 29 -14.94 20.47 0.80
N LEU A 30 -16.24 20.26 0.66
CA LEU A 30 -17.21 21.25 0.18
C LEU A 30 -18.28 21.45 1.27
N LYS A 31 -19.14 22.47 1.10
CA LYS A 31 -20.07 22.93 2.15
C LYS A 31 -20.86 21.80 2.84
N ASN A 32 -21.45 20.87 2.08
CA ASN A 32 -22.33 19.81 2.60
C ASN A 32 -21.87 18.39 2.18
N ILE A 33 -20.65 18.26 1.66
CA ILE A 33 -20.14 17.02 1.08
C ILE A 33 -18.62 17.00 1.17
N THR A 34 -18.06 15.88 1.62
CA THR A 34 -16.61 15.64 1.63
C THR A 34 -16.29 14.46 0.73
N PHE A 35 -15.33 14.64 -0.17
CA PHE A 35 -14.78 13.57 -0.99
C PHE A 35 -13.45 13.13 -0.41
N VAL A 36 -13.28 11.83 -0.22
CA VAL A 36 -12.03 11.22 0.23
C VAL A 36 -11.57 10.25 -0.85
N ASN A 37 -10.40 10.51 -1.45
CA ASN A 37 -9.75 9.51 -2.28
C ASN A 37 -9.07 8.50 -1.35
N LEU A 38 -9.58 7.28 -1.30
CA LEU A 38 -9.03 6.20 -0.49
C LEU A 38 -8.18 5.29 -1.37
N ARG A 39 -6.97 4.96 -0.92
CA ARG A 39 -6.04 4.06 -1.60
C ARG A 39 -5.82 2.80 -0.80
N ASP A 40 -5.76 1.66 -1.47
CA ASP A 40 -5.24 0.41 -0.92
C ASP A 40 -4.09 -0.13 -1.81
N TYR A 41 -3.68 -1.38 -1.63
CA TYR A 41 -2.60 -1.99 -2.40
C TYR A 41 -2.99 -2.36 -3.84
N THR A 42 -4.29 -2.27 -4.17
CA THR A 42 -4.88 -2.64 -5.46
C THR A 42 -5.27 -1.43 -6.30
N GLY A 43 -5.62 -0.30 -5.68
CA GLY A 43 -6.01 0.90 -6.43
C GLY A 43 -6.49 2.06 -5.56
N VAL A 44 -7.27 2.94 -6.18
CA VAL A 44 -7.88 4.12 -5.55
C VAL A 44 -9.39 4.12 -5.84
N CYS A 45 -10.20 4.43 -4.83
CA CYS A 45 -11.63 4.69 -4.98
C CYS A 45 -11.99 6.06 -4.37
N GLN A 46 -13.08 6.64 -4.85
CA GLN A 46 -13.66 7.83 -4.24
C GLN A 46 -14.67 7.42 -3.16
N VAL A 47 -14.53 7.98 -1.97
CA VAL A 47 -15.52 7.88 -0.90
C VAL A 47 -16.24 9.21 -0.79
N THR A 48 -17.57 9.18 -0.92
CA THR A 48 -18.43 10.34 -0.81
C THR A 48 -19.13 10.34 0.54
N VAL A 49 -18.87 11.37 1.34
CA VAL A 49 -19.46 11.59 2.66
C VAL A 49 -20.44 12.75 2.58
N LYS A 50 -21.70 12.55 2.97
CA LYS A 50 -22.77 13.57 2.89
C LYS A 50 -23.80 13.40 4.02
N GLY A 51 -24.51 14.49 4.34
CA GLY A 51 -25.70 14.47 5.19
C GLY A 51 -25.42 14.62 6.69
N ASP A 52 -24.79 13.62 7.31
CA ASP A 52 -24.49 13.65 8.75
C ASP A 52 -23.32 14.60 9.07
N GLN A 53 -23.60 15.63 9.88
CA GLN A 53 -22.63 16.65 10.27
C GLN A 53 -21.42 16.05 11.02
N ASN A 54 -21.65 15.08 11.93
CA ASN A 54 -20.56 14.45 12.67
C ASN A 54 -19.65 13.64 11.75
N LEU A 55 -20.24 12.95 10.78
CA LEU A 55 -19.49 12.18 9.78
C LEU A 55 -18.71 13.11 8.83
N LEU A 56 -19.30 14.24 8.44
CA LEU A 56 -18.63 15.28 7.63
C LEU A 56 -17.43 15.89 8.35
N GLU A 57 -17.58 16.28 9.61
CA GLU A 57 -16.50 16.82 10.45
C GLU A 57 -15.40 15.79 10.66
N LYS A 58 -15.77 14.55 10.96
CA LYS A 58 -14.81 13.45 11.09
C LYS A 58 -14.03 13.24 9.79
N ALA A 59 -14.70 13.23 8.64
CA ALA A 59 -14.04 13.06 7.35
C ALA A 59 -13.12 14.25 6.99
N ALA A 60 -13.54 15.48 7.31
CA ALA A 60 -12.78 16.70 7.05
C ALA A 60 -11.53 16.84 7.94
N GLY A 61 -11.57 16.28 9.16
CA GLY A 61 -10.46 16.36 10.13
C GLY A 61 -9.37 15.30 9.96
N ILE A 62 -9.50 14.36 9.01
CA ILE A 62 -8.49 13.31 8.81
C ILE A 62 -7.29 13.87 8.05
N SER A 63 -6.08 13.44 8.39
CA SER A 63 -4.87 13.77 7.64
C SER A 63 -4.60 12.77 6.51
N ARG A 64 -3.90 13.21 5.46
CA ARG A 64 -3.38 12.33 4.40
C ARG A 64 -2.54 11.21 5.02
N GLU A 65 -2.63 10.02 4.42
CA GLU A 65 -2.00 8.77 4.85
C GLU A 65 -2.49 8.19 6.18
N SER A 66 -3.54 8.76 6.79
CA SER A 66 -4.26 8.10 7.89
C SER A 66 -4.91 6.80 7.40
N VAL A 67 -4.92 5.78 8.27
CA VAL A 67 -5.55 4.48 8.00
C VAL A 67 -6.98 4.52 8.48
N VAL A 68 -7.91 4.23 7.57
CA VAL A 68 -9.34 4.25 7.87
C VAL A 68 -10.01 2.98 7.39
N LYS A 69 -11.14 2.68 8.04
CA LYS A 69 -12.13 1.71 7.61
C LYS A 69 -13.38 2.47 7.22
N ILE A 70 -13.89 2.18 6.02
CA ILE A 70 -15.11 2.78 5.47
C ILE A 70 -16.11 1.67 5.27
N SER A 71 -17.28 1.78 5.91
CA SER A 71 -18.45 0.98 5.58
C SER A 71 -19.41 1.85 4.78
N GLY A 72 -19.86 1.36 3.65
CA GLY A 72 -20.66 2.16 2.73
C GLY A 72 -21.44 1.35 1.72
N THR A 73 -22.04 2.06 0.78
CA THR A 73 -22.78 1.49 -0.35
C THR A 73 -22.03 1.76 -1.64
N PHE A 74 -21.73 0.71 -2.41
CA PHE A 74 -21.07 0.84 -3.71
C PHE A 74 -22.01 1.48 -4.74
N LYS A 75 -21.50 2.47 -5.47
CA LYS A 75 -22.23 3.19 -6.50
C LYS A 75 -21.58 2.94 -7.85
N LYS A 76 -22.21 2.05 -8.63
CA LYS A 76 -21.72 1.62 -9.95
C LYS A 76 -21.66 2.76 -10.97
N ASP A 77 -22.72 3.58 -11.03
CA ASP A 77 -22.79 4.75 -11.90
C ASP A 77 -22.19 5.97 -11.20
N SER A 78 -20.89 5.87 -10.90
CA SER A 78 -20.10 6.98 -10.39
C SER A 78 -20.10 8.12 -11.41
N ILE A 79 -20.29 9.35 -10.93
CA ILE A 79 -20.11 10.54 -11.77
C ILE A 79 -18.61 10.74 -12.08
N SER A 80 -17.76 10.25 -11.17
CA SER A 80 -16.31 10.22 -11.36
C SER A 80 -15.93 9.08 -12.31
N LYS A 81 -15.58 9.43 -13.56
CA LYS A 81 -15.14 8.45 -14.57
C LYS A 81 -13.80 7.77 -14.23
N SER A 82 -13.05 8.29 -13.25
CA SER A 82 -11.68 7.89 -12.97
C SER A 82 -11.53 6.85 -11.85
N ALA A 83 -12.54 6.66 -11.00
CA ALA A 83 -12.46 5.74 -9.87
C ALA A 83 -13.84 5.20 -9.44
N PRO A 84 -13.93 3.96 -8.93
CA PRO A 84 -15.12 3.44 -8.26
C PRO A 84 -15.56 4.37 -7.12
N GLU A 85 -16.88 4.51 -6.89
CA GLU A 85 -17.43 5.40 -5.86
C GLU A 85 -18.14 4.59 -4.75
N ILE A 86 -17.92 4.97 -3.50
CA ILE A 86 -18.63 4.45 -2.33
C ILE A 86 -19.28 5.62 -1.59
N VAL A 87 -20.58 5.50 -1.32
CA VAL A 87 -21.28 6.42 -0.43
C VAL A 87 -21.07 5.95 1.00
N CYS A 88 -20.37 6.76 1.79
CA CYS A 88 -19.99 6.43 3.17
C CYS A 88 -21.22 6.39 4.07
N ASN A 89 -21.36 5.32 4.84
CA ASN A 89 -22.34 5.21 5.92
C ASN A 89 -21.65 5.31 7.29
N GLU A 90 -20.44 4.77 7.42
CA GLU A 90 -19.66 4.79 8.64
C GLU A 90 -18.17 4.94 8.29
N LEU A 91 -17.49 5.80 9.04
CA LEU A 91 -16.06 6.01 8.95
C LEU A 91 -15.42 5.75 10.31
N GLU A 92 -14.44 4.86 10.36
CA GLU A 92 -13.63 4.56 11.53
C GLU A 92 -12.17 4.90 11.23
N VAL A 93 -11.54 5.70 12.09
CA VAL A 93 -10.11 6.02 11.97
C VAL A 93 -9.34 5.00 12.79
N LEU A 94 -8.56 4.17 12.10
CA LEU A 94 -7.76 3.11 12.73
C LEU A 94 -6.40 3.63 13.18
N ASN A 95 -5.83 4.56 12.41
CA ASN A 95 -4.59 5.23 12.77
C ASN A 95 -4.49 6.60 12.12
N ILE A 96 -4.16 7.63 12.90
CA ILE A 96 -3.99 9.00 12.40
C ILE A 96 -2.54 9.19 11.94
N SER A 97 -2.36 9.75 10.74
CA SER A 97 -1.03 10.10 10.24
C SER A 97 -0.60 11.49 10.73
N GLN A 98 0.67 11.63 11.07
CA GLN A 98 1.26 12.92 11.40
C GLN A 98 1.40 13.80 10.14
N THR A 99 1.36 15.11 10.34
CA THR A 99 1.49 16.13 9.28
C THR A 99 2.56 17.15 9.72
N PRO A 100 3.47 17.60 8.83
CA PRO A 100 3.58 17.24 7.41
C PRO A 100 4.11 15.82 7.19
N LEU A 101 3.79 15.24 6.02
CA LEU A 101 4.37 13.95 5.62
C LEU A 101 5.86 14.16 5.27
N PRO A 102 6.77 13.27 5.71
CA PRO A 102 8.19 13.37 5.36
C PRO A 102 8.45 13.03 3.88
N LEU A 103 7.50 12.36 3.22
CA LEU A 103 7.50 12.12 1.78
C LEU A 103 6.07 12.12 1.24
N GLY A 104 5.79 12.99 0.28
CA GLY A 104 4.50 13.03 -0.42
C GLY A 104 4.29 11.85 -1.35
N ILE A 105 3.08 11.28 -1.38
CA ILE A 105 2.76 10.13 -2.24
C ILE A 105 2.31 10.55 -3.64
N ILE A 106 1.46 11.58 -3.71
CA ILE A 106 0.91 12.13 -4.96
C ILE A 106 1.45 13.54 -5.25
N ASP A 107 2.42 13.99 -4.46
CA ASP A 107 2.97 15.34 -4.58
C ASP A 107 3.79 15.43 -5.88
N PRO A 108 3.68 16.53 -6.64
CA PRO A 108 4.27 16.64 -7.97
C PRO A 108 5.81 16.76 -7.93
N VAL A 109 6.36 17.17 -6.80
CA VAL A 109 7.80 17.32 -6.61
C VAL A 109 8.38 15.98 -6.16
N GLU A 110 9.29 15.42 -6.96
CA GLU A 110 10.06 14.25 -6.56
C GLU A 110 11.13 14.65 -5.53
N ALA A 111 11.17 13.90 -4.42
CA ALA A 111 12.24 14.02 -3.44
C ALA A 111 13.52 13.32 -3.96
N ASP A 112 14.67 13.72 -3.41
CA ASP A 112 15.94 13.07 -3.70
C ASP A 112 15.98 11.60 -3.24
N PHE A 113 17.02 10.89 -3.67
CA PHE A 113 17.19 9.48 -3.35
C PHE A 113 17.28 9.21 -1.85
N GLU A 114 18.03 10.01 -1.11
CA GLU A 114 18.29 9.80 0.31
C GLU A 114 17.00 9.94 1.13
N THR A 115 16.21 10.98 0.87
CA THR A 115 14.90 11.22 1.48
C THR A 115 13.95 10.06 1.19
N ARG A 116 13.91 9.57 -0.06
CA ARG A 116 13.08 8.43 -0.46
C ARG A 116 13.53 7.13 0.19
N PHE A 117 14.84 6.95 0.36
CA PHE A 117 15.41 5.77 1.00
C PHE A 117 15.12 5.76 2.50
N ASN A 118 15.31 6.88 3.18
CA ASN A 118 14.99 7.03 4.60
C ASN A 118 13.48 6.91 4.88
N ASN A 119 12.63 7.27 3.90
CA ASN A 119 11.17 7.18 3.98
C ASN A 119 10.60 6.06 3.09
N ARG A 120 11.31 4.93 2.99
CA ARG A 120 11.00 3.88 2.00
C ARG A 120 9.58 3.33 2.09
N VAL A 121 9.00 3.28 3.29
CA VAL A 121 7.61 2.83 3.50
C VAL A 121 6.62 3.70 2.71
N LEU A 122 6.79 5.03 2.74
CA LEU A 122 5.96 5.95 1.97
C LEU A 122 6.31 5.88 0.48
N ASP A 123 7.60 5.79 0.14
CA ASP A 123 8.03 5.72 -1.27
C ASP A 123 7.44 4.50 -1.99
N LEU A 124 7.32 3.36 -1.30
CA LEU A 124 6.71 2.13 -1.82
C LEU A 124 5.18 2.19 -1.95
N ARG A 125 4.51 3.22 -1.40
CA ARG A 125 3.08 3.49 -1.64
C ARG A 125 2.84 4.21 -2.96
N LYS A 126 3.87 4.81 -3.56
CA LYS A 126 3.79 5.37 -4.92
C LYS A 126 3.66 4.22 -5.93
N THR A 127 2.65 4.26 -6.79
CA THR A 127 2.39 3.21 -7.79
C THR A 127 3.61 2.89 -8.66
N LYS A 128 4.32 3.93 -9.13
CA LYS A 128 5.54 3.82 -9.94
C LYS A 128 6.68 3.07 -9.25
N ASN A 129 6.80 3.18 -7.93
CA ASN A 129 7.87 2.52 -7.18
C ASN A 129 7.43 1.13 -6.73
N ASN A 130 6.16 0.97 -6.36
CA ASN A 130 5.57 -0.31 -5.98
C ASN A 130 5.64 -1.34 -7.12
N ILE A 131 5.38 -0.93 -8.37
CA ILE A 131 5.37 -1.83 -9.52
C ILE A 131 6.73 -2.50 -9.76
N ILE A 132 7.84 -1.84 -9.42
CA ILE A 132 9.20 -2.40 -9.54
C ILE A 132 9.35 -3.64 -8.65
N PHE A 133 8.82 -3.59 -7.43
CA PHE A 133 8.88 -4.72 -6.49
C PHE A 133 7.93 -5.84 -6.88
N LYS A 134 6.73 -5.51 -7.41
CA LYS A 134 5.81 -6.50 -7.98
C LYS A 134 6.45 -7.24 -9.16
N ALA A 135 7.11 -6.50 -10.06
CA ALA A 135 7.83 -7.09 -11.19
C ALA A 135 8.98 -7.99 -10.71
N LYS A 136 9.82 -7.51 -9.77
CA LYS A 136 10.90 -8.31 -9.18
C LYS A 136 10.39 -9.60 -8.56
N ALA A 137 9.29 -9.55 -7.81
CA ALA A 137 8.68 -10.73 -7.23
C ALA A 137 8.25 -11.73 -8.31
N ASN A 138 7.55 -11.28 -9.36
CA ASN A 138 7.09 -12.13 -10.44
C ASN A 138 8.24 -12.76 -11.23
N ILE A 139 9.33 -12.03 -11.46
CA ILE A 139 10.54 -12.56 -12.11
C ILE A 139 11.12 -13.71 -11.27
N LEU A 140 11.26 -13.51 -9.95
CA LEU A 140 11.77 -14.55 -9.05
C LEU A 140 10.88 -15.79 -9.03
N TRP A 141 9.56 -15.61 -9.00
CA TRP A 141 8.61 -16.72 -9.09
C TRP A 141 8.70 -17.46 -10.43
N GLY A 142 8.82 -16.73 -11.54
CA GLY A 142 8.98 -17.31 -12.87
C GLY A 142 10.24 -18.17 -12.99
N ILE A 143 11.39 -17.66 -12.52
CA ILE A 143 12.66 -18.39 -12.52
C ILE A 143 12.55 -19.68 -11.67
N ARG A 144 12.02 -19.58 -10.44
CA ARG A 144 11.84 -20.76 -9.58
C ARG A 144 10.93 -21.80 -10.21
N LYS A 145 9.81 -21.36 -10.80
CA LYS A 145 8.88 -22.25 -11.49
C LYS A 145 9.57 -22.99 -12.64
N PHE A 146 10.27 -22.26 -13.51
CA PHE A 146 10.99 -22.85 -14.63
C PHE A 146 12.00 -23.92 -14.18
N LEU A 147 12.88 -23.58 -13.22
CA LEU A 147 13.89 -24.52 -12.73
C LEU A 147 13.26 -25.76 -12.07
N LYS A 148 12.17 -25.59 -11.32
CA LYS A 148 11.43 -26.72 -10.74
C LYS A 148 10.86 -27.63 -11.83
N ASP A 149 10.28 -27.05 -12.87
CA ASP A 149 9.70 -27.81 -13.99
C ASP A 149 10.79 -28.59 -14.77
N GLU A 150 12.03 -28.11 -14.78
CA GLU A 150 13.23 -28.78 -15.33
C GLU A 150 13.88 -29.79 -14.36
N GLY A 151 13.29 -30.06 -13.19
CA GLY A 151 13.77 -31.05 -12.23
C GLY A 151 14.88 -30.58 -11.29
N PHE A 152 15.18 -29.27 -11.24
CA PHE A 152 16.14 -28.73 -10.27
C PHE A 152 15.57 -28.74 -8.85
N THR A 153 16.46 -28.92 -7.86
CA THR A 153 16.14 -28.85 -6.43
C THR A 153 16.61 -27.52 -5.85
N GLU A 154 15.70 -26.75 -5.23
CA GLU A 154 16.05 -25.51 -4.51
C GLU A 154 16.80 -25.87 -3.20
N VAL A 155 17.95 -25.25 -2.98
CA VAL A 155 18.77 -25.42 -1.77
C VAL A 155 19.06 -24.08 -1.10
N GLN A 156 19.23 -24.07 0.22
CA GLN A 156 19.61 -22.89 0.99
C GLN A 156 21.01 -23.09 1.57
N THR A 157 21.95 -22.24 1.17
CA THR A 157 23.35 -22.29 1.63
C THR A 157 23.65 -21.19 2.65
N PRO A 158 24.60 -21.41 3.58
CA PRO A 158 25.03 -20.39 4.54
C PRO A 158 25.45 -19.09 3.85
N LYS A 159 25.09 -17.94 4.44
CA LYS A 159 25.48 -16.60 3.96
C LYS A 159 26.56 -15.95 4.82
N ILE A 160 26.75 -16.45 6.03
CA ILE A 160 27.89 -16.18 6.90
C ILE A 160 28.85 -17.35 6.75
N VAL A 161 30.09 -17.06 6.38
CA VAL A 161 31.13 -18.05 6.11
C VAL A 161 32.39 -17.67 6.88
N SER A 162 33.21 -18.67 7.23
CA SER A 162 34.43 -18.46 8.03
C SER A 162 35.50 -17.63 7.32
N SER A 163 35.55 -17.70 5.99
CA SER A 163 36.54 -17.01 5.17
C SER A 163 36.03 -16.82 3.75
N ALA A 164 36.64 -15.88 3.02
CA ALA A 164 36.44 -15.74 1.59
C ALA A 164 36.74 -17.08 0.88
N THR A 165 35.83 -17.51 0.01
CA THR A 165 35.97 -18.78 -0.72
C THR A 165 36.85 -18.62 -1.95
N GLU A 166 36.93 -17.40 -2.50
CA GLU A 166 37.74 -17.04 -3.67
C GLU A 166 38.71 -15.92 -3.29
N GLY A 167 39.98 -16.05 -3.71
CA GLY A 167 41.03 -15.08 -3.39
C GLY A 167 40.79 -13.73 -4.07
N GLY A 168 41.02 -12.63 -3.34
CA GLY A 168 40.88 -11.27 -3.85
C GLY A 168 39.47 -10.67 -3.76
N ALA A 169 38.50 -11.40 -3.21
CA ALA A 169 37.17 -10.88 -2.95
C ALA A 169 37.15 -9.91 -1.76
N GLU A 170 36.47 -8.77 -1.91
CA GLU A 170 36.13 -7.90 -0.79
C GLU A 170 35.06 -8.58 0.08
N VAL A 171 35.34 -8.72 1.38
CA VAL A 171 34.43 -9.32 2.37
C VAL A 171 34.11 -8.35 3.49
N PHE A 172 32.87 -8.39 3.96
CA PHE A 172 32.49 -7.70 5.19
C PHE A 172 32.96 -8.52 6.40
N SER A 173 33.88 -7.97 7.18
CA SER A 173 34.39 -8.60 8.40
C SER A 173 33.47 -8.24 9.57
N GLU A 174 32.86 -9.25 10.19
CA GLU A 174 32.12 -9.11 11.44
C GLU A 174 32.67 -10.09 12.49
N ASN A 175 32.79 -9.64 13.75
CA ASN A 175 33.13 -10.51 14.88
C ASN A 175 31.92 -11.35 15.27
N ILE A 176 31.71 -12.45 14.55
CA ILE A 176 30.64 -13.39 14.84
C ILE A 176 31.22 -14.56 15.64
N MET A 177 30.90 -14.61 16.93
CA MET A 177 31.19 -15.76 17.79
C MET A 177 30.21 -16.89 17.44
N ILE A 178 30.65 -17.85 16.63
CA ILE A 178 29.91 -19.09 16.41
C ILE A 178 30.41 -20.10 17.43
N GLU A 179 29.75 -20.19 18.58
CA GLU A 179 29.89 -21.37 19.44
C GLU A 179 29.25 -22.55 18.70
N MET A 180 30.10 -23.40 18.12
CA MET A 180 29.66 -24.69 17.61
C MET A 180 29.36 -25.60 18.80
N LEU A 181 28.11 -25.60 19.25
CA LEU A 181 27.58 -26.68 20.08
C LEU A 181 27.44 -27.92 19.19
N PHE A 182 28.47 -28.76 19.21
CA PHE A 182 28.35 -30.18 18.88
C PHE A 182 28.12 -30.98 20.15
#